data_AF-A0A3C0DRN9-F1
#
_entry.id   AF-A0A3C0DRN9-F1
#
_cell.length_a   1.000
_cell.length_b   1.000
_cell.length_c   1.000
_cell.angle_alpha   90.00
_cell.angle_beta   90.00
_cell.angle_gamma   90.00
#
_symmetry.space_group_name_H-M   'P 1'
#
loop_
_entity.id
_entity.type
_entity.pdbx_description
1 polymer ?
#
loop_
_entity_poly.entity_id
_entity_poly.type
_entity_poly.pdbx_seq_one_letter_code
_entity_poly.pdbx_strand_id
1 'polypeptide(L)'
;PEDVRPVSILTETARLKTNYAQFDVETKFEEISVINVNSGSVSTERLSDGSQIDIPADHQTTIYMSQRQALAALRQPEPVNNWNCGMLSCPEAVYGRWLEPNEKNRVRLRASPLLIGKKATIHATNFSVRRSGSPPVIIEKDSRFSIRLTSKTSDPIYVGITTKKQKGGFFGKYTEKLEGNLLGQTGETQKINISISEFAPLDKSLSPSPVGMELTDIWVVSRMENAELEVHRVEFMPREVQP
;
A
#
# COMPACT_ATOMS: atom_id res chain seq x y z
N PRO A 1 -37.83 -11.49 11.11
CA PRO A 1 -36.44 -11.07 10.82
C PRO A 1 -35.90 -11.91 9.67
N GLU A 2 -35.68 -11.31 8.51
CA GLU A 2 -35.19 -12.01 7.31
C GLU A 2 -33.91 -12.81 7.63
N ASP A 3 -33.83 -14.02 7.07
CA ASP A 3 -32.73 -14.97 7.23
C ASP A 3 -31.37 -14.31 7.02
N VAL A 4 -30.66 -14.07 8.13
CA VAL A 4 -29.27 -13.61 8.09
C VAL A 4 -28.42 -14.75 7.57
N ARG A 5 -28.07 -14.69 6.28
CA ARG A 5 -27.15 -15.67 5.68
C ARG A 5 -25.73 -15.28 6.06
N PRO A 6 -24.98 -16.12 6.78
CA PRO A 6 -23.61 -15.82 7.16
C PRO A 6 -22.74 -15.63 5.92
N VAL A 7 -21.86 -14.64 5.96
CA VAL A 7 -20.78 -14.49 4.99
C VAL A 7 -19.68 -15.48 5.38
N SER A 8 -19.24 -16.29 4.43
CA SER A 8 -18.05 -17.13 4.55
C SER A 8 -17.03 -16.73 3.50
N ILE A 9 -15.81 -16.44 3.94
CA ILE A 9 -14.67 -16.18 3.06
C ILE A 9 -13.66 -17.31 3.26
N LEU A 10 -13.08 -17.79 2.17
CA LEU A 10 -12.02 -18.80 2.19
C LEU A 10 -10.77 -18.17 1.59
N THR A 11 -9.66 -18.25 2.32
CA THR A 11 -8.32 -17.95 1.83
C THR A 11 -7.50 -19.23 1.77
N GLU A 12 -6.26 -19.15 1.30
CA GLU A 12 -5.31 -20.26 1.25
C GLU A 12 -4.97 -20.79 2.65
N THR A 13 -5.12 -19.96 3.69
CA THR A 13 -4.73 -20.33 5.06
C THR A 13 -5.90 -20.44 6.05
N ALA A 14 -7.06 -19.87 5.74
CA ALA A 14 -8.14 -19.75 6.70
C ALA A 14 -9.54 -19.76 6.09
N ARG A 15 -10.50 -20.22 6.88
CA ARG A 15 -11.93 -19.94 6.68
C ARG A 15 -12.37 -18.87 7.67
N LEU A 16 -13.05 -17.84 7.17
CA LEU A 16 -13.63 -16.75 7.95
C LEU A 16 -15.15 -16.83 7.88
N LYS A 17 -15.83 -16.62 9.01
CA LYS A 17 -17.30 -16.60 9.09
C LYS A 17 -17.76 -15.41 9.92
N THR A 18 -18.80 -14.73 9.44
CA THR A 18 -19.45 -13.66 10.20
C THR A 18 -20.90 -13.45 9.75
N ASN A 19 -21.71 -12.87 10.64
CA ASN A 19 -23.08 -12.44 10.36
C ASN A 19 -23.17 -10.92 10.17
N TYR A 20 -22.39 -10.17 10.94
CA TYR A 20 -22.43 -8.72 11.02
C TYR A 20 -21.06 -8.19 11.48
N ALA A 21 -20.12 -8.09 10.54
CA ALA A 21 -18.83 -7.49 10.81
C ALA A 21 -18.35 -6.67 9.63
N GLN A 22 -17.57 -5.64 9.96
CA GLN A 22 -16.74 -4.93 8.99
C GLN A 22 -15.29 -5.27 9.30
N PHE A 23 -14.58 -5.79 8.31
CA PHE A 23 -13.21 -6.26 8.49
C PHE A 23 -12.46 -6.23 7.16
N ASP A 24 -11.14 -6.13 7.26
CA ASP A 24 -10.23 -6.20 6.12
C ASP A 24 -9.54 -7.57 6.13
N VAL A 25 -9.44 -8.20 4.96
CA VAL A 25 -8.68 -9.44 4.74
C VAL A 25 -7.59 -9.18 3.72
N GLU A 26 -6.35 -9.50 4.08
CA GLU A 26 -5.20 -9.46 3.18
C GLU A 26 -4.58 -10.86 3.09
N THR A 27 -4.35 -11.35 1.87
CA THR A 27 -3.59 -12.58 1.63
C THR A 27 -2.22 -12.24 1.03
N LYS A 28 -1.16 -12.88 1.51
CA LYS A 28 0.21 -12.65 1.03
C LYS A 28 0.95 -13.97 0.84
N PHE A 29 1.66 -14.07 -0.28
CA PHE A 29 2.53 -15.20 -0.64
C PHE A 29 1.86 -16.58 -0.54
N GLU A 30 0.53 -16.64 -0.66
CA GLU A 30 -0.28 -17.87 -0.52
C GLU A 30 -0.16 -18.58 0.85
N GLU A 31 0.67 -18.08 1.78
CA GLU A 31 0.98 -18.71 3.06
C GLU A 31 0.53 -17.89 4.27
N ILE A 32 0.05 -16.66 4.07
CA ILE A 32 -0.32 -15.73 5.15
C ILE A 32 -1.64 -15.05 4.84
N SER A 33 -2.58 -15.09 5.79
CA SER A 33 -3.75 -14.21 5.81
C SER A 33 -3.71 -13.28 7.02
N VAL A 34 -4.10 -12.03 6.85
CA VAL A 34 -4.23 -11.06 7.95
C VAL A 34 -5.66 -10.56 7.97
N ILE A 35 -6.26 -10.60 9.15
CA ILE A 35 -7.64 -10.21 9.36
C ILE A 35 -7.65 -9.06 10.36
N ASN A 36 -8.26 -7.94 10.00
CA ASN A 36 -8.39 -6.77 10.86
C ASN A 36 -9.88 -6.47 11.05
N VAL A 37 -10.40 -6.63 12.26
CA VAL A 37 -11.82 -6.45 12.53
C VAL A 37 -12.08 -5.04 13.03
N ASN A 38 -12.77 -4.26 12.21
CA ASN A 38 -13.09 -2.85 12.47
C ASN A 38 -14.38 -2.71 13.29
N SER A 39 -15.35 -3.59 13.08
CA SER A 39 -16.58 -3.68 13.87
C SER A 39 -17.15 -5.09 13.83
N GLY A 40 -17.91 -5.46 14.86
CA GLY A 40 -18.49 -6.80 15.00
C GLY A 40 -17.45 -7.83 15.46
N SER A 41 -17.61 -9.07 15.00
CA SER A 41 -16.69 -10.17 15.29
C SER A 41 -16.59 -11.10 14.08
N VAL A 42 -15.41 -11.69 13.89
CA VAL A 42 -15.14 -12.66 12.84
C VAL A 42 -14.62 -13.94 13.48
N SER A 43 -15.31 -15.05 13.22
CA SER A 43 -14.84 -16.37 13.61
C SER A 43 -13.92 -16.90 12.52
N THR A 44 -12.75 -17.40 12.92
CA THR A 44 -11.74 -17.89 11.98
C THR A 44 -11.30 -19.30 12.34
N GLU A 45 -11.02 -20.08 11.30
CA GLU A 45 -10.48 -21.44 11.38
C GLU A 45 -9.25 -21.51 10.49
N ARG A 46 -8.08 -21.81 11.07
CA ARG A 46 -6.85 -22.06 10.31
C ARG A 46 -6.97 -23.42 9.60
N LEU A 47 -6.78 -23.44 8.29
CA LEU A 47 -7.00 -24.65 7.49
C LEU A 47 -5.95 -25.75 7.75
N SER A 48 -4.73 -25.39 8.16
CA SER A 48 -3.63 -26.34 8.31
C SER A 48 -3.75 -27.25 9.53
N ASP A 49 -4.52 -26.87 10.55
CA ASP A 49 -4.70 -27.66 11.76
C ASP A 49 -6.11 -27.56 12.40
N GLY A 50 -7.03 -26.82 11.77
CA GLY A 50 -8.40 -26.64 12.26
C GLY A 50 -8.51 -25.78 13.52
N SER A 51 -7.43 -25.13 13.96
CA SER A 51 -7.47 -24.25 15.13
C SER A 51 -8.38 -23.05 14.88
N GLN A 52 -9.15 -22.68 15.89
CA GLN A 52 -10.14 -21.62 15.78
C GLN A 52 -9.86 -20.46 16.71
N ILE A 53 -10.20 -19.26 16.26
CA ILE A 53 -10.22 -18.07 17.09
C ILE A 53 -11.28 -17.09 16.60
N ASP A 54 -11.95 -16.46 17.56
CA ASP A 54 -12.82 -15.32 17.31
C ASP A 54 -12.04 -14.02 17.47
N ILE A 55 -12.17 -13.13 16.50
CA ILE A 55 -11.49 -11.84 16.46
C ILE A 55 -12.53 -10.76 16.70
N PRO A 56 -12.54 -10.12 17.89
CA PRO A 56 -13.49 -9.06 18.17
C PRO A 56 -13.07 -7.75 17.47
N ALA A 57 -13.97 -6.76 17.50
CA ALA A 57 -13.66 -5.41 17.04
C ALA A 57 -12.37 -4.86 17.66
N ASP A 58 -11.67 -4.02 16.90
CA ASP A 58 -10.38 -3.42 17.23
C ASP A 58 -9.23 -4.42 17.44
N HIS A 59 -9.42 -5.67 17.02
CA HIS A 59 -8.38 -6.70 17.02
C HIS A 59 -8.03 -7.12 15.60
N GLN A 60 -6.86 -7.74 15.49
CA GLN A 60 -6.35 -8.38 14.30
C GLN A 60 -5.80 -9.77 14.64
N THR A 61 -5.68 -10.61 13.62
CA THR A 61 -4.88 -11.83 13.69
C THR A 61 -4.09 -12.00 12.41
N THR A 62 -2.93 -12.63 12.51
CA THR A 62 -2.16 -13.11 11.36
C THR A 62 -2.17 -14.62 11.38
N ILE A 63 -2.73 -15.22 10.34
CA ILE A 63 -2.85 -16.66 10.17
C ILE A 63 -1.79 -17.11 9.17
N TYR A 64 -0.82 -17.85 9.67
CA TYR A 64 0.21 -18.50 8.86
C TYR A 64 -0.24 -19.92 8.50
N MET A 65 0.11 -20.39 7.31
CA MET A 65 -0.04 -21.80 6.95
C MET A 65 0.77 -22.70 7.90
N SER A 66 1.96 -22.23 8.32
CA SER A 66 2.79 -22.92 9.31
C SER A 66 2.14 -22.97 10.69
N GLN A 67 2.15 -24.17 11.29
CA GLN A 67 1.60 -24.40 12.63
C GLN A 67 2.53 -23.95 13.77
N ARG A 68 3.77 -23.52 13.45
CA ARG A 68 4.76 -23.11 14.45
C ARG A 68 4.36 -21.85 15.21
N GLN A 69 3.50 -21.03 14.60
CA GLN A 69 3.04 -19.78 15.21
C GLN A 69 1.66 -19.99 15.81
N ALA A 70 1.52 -19.55 17.07
CA ALA A 70 0.26 -19.59 17.79
C ALA A 70 -0.76 -18.65 17.14
N LEU A 71 -2.01 -19.10 17.07
CA LEU A 71 -3.14 -18.28 16.63
C LEU A 71 -3.56 -17.38 17.79
N ALA A 72 -3.52 -16.06 17.61
CA ALA A 72 -3.87 -15.11 18.65
C ALA A 72 -4.52 -13.85 18.07
N ALA A 73 -5.59 -13.38 18.71
CA ALA A 73 -6.23 -12.10 18.41
C ALA A 73 -5.53 -11.04 19.25
N LEU A 74 -4.90 -10.08 18.59
CA LEU A 74 -4.15 -8.99 19.21
C LEU A 74 -4.85 -7.67 18.90
N ARG A 75 -4.74 -6.68 19.78
CA ARG A 75 -5.19 -5.32 19.48
C ARG A 75 -4.58 -4.85 18.16
N GLN A 76 -5.38 -4.18 17.34
CA GLN A 76 -4.85 -3.49 16.18
C GLN A 76 -3.83 -2.44 16.67
N PRO A 77 -2.69 -2.30 15.96
CA PRO A 77 -1.69 -1.29 16.30
C PRO A 77 -2.29 0.12 16.17
N GLU A 78 -1.85 1.01 17.04
CA GLU A 78 -2.20 2.43 16.95
C GLU A 78 -1.68 3.03 15.63
N PRO A 79 -2.44 3.95 15.00
CA PRO A 79 -2.00 4.56 13.76
C PRO A 79 -0.72 5.39 13.92
N VAL A 80 0.10 5.40 12.87
CA VAL A 80 1.31 6.20 12.76
C VAL A 80 1.16 7.20 11.61
N ASN A 81 2.04 8.20 11.56
CA ASN A 81 2.05 9.25 10.53
C ASN A 81 3.28 9.21 9.62
N ASN A 82 4.04 8.10 9.65
CA ASN A 82 5.26 7.92 8.88
C ASN A 82 5.38 6.48 8.39
N TRP A 83 6.12 6.31 7.29
CA TRP A 83 6.39 5.00 6.69
C TRP A 83 7.63 5.05 5.78
N ASN A 84 8.33 3.92 5.65
CA ASN A 84 9.36 3.75 4.62
C ASN A 84 9.35 2.31 4.09
N CYS A 85 9.63 2.09 2.80
CA CYS A 85 9.85 0.72 2.30
C CYS A 85 11.24 0.25 2.69
N GLY A 86 11.28 -0.89 3.37
CA GLY A 86 12.49 -1.64 3.71
C GLY A 86 13.06 -2.31 2.47
N MET A 87 13.61 -1.50 1.57
CA MET A 87 13.82 -1.81 0.16
C MET A 87 14.80 -2.95 -0.17
N LEU A 88 15.61 -3.42 0.79
CA LEU A 88 16.56 -4.52 0.61
C LEU A 88 15.93 -5.92 0.81
N SER A 89 14.67 -5.99 1.24
CA SER A 89 13.95 -7.24 1.52
C SER A 89 12.43 -7.08 1.37
N CYS A 90 11.97 -6.17 0.50
CA CYS A 90 10.64 -5.54 0.58
C CYS A 90 9.50 -6.42 -0.02
N PRO A 91 8.65 -7.09 0.79
CA PRO A 91 7.37 -7.66 0.33
C PRO A 91 6.34 -6.58 -0.04
N GLU A 92 6.68 -5.30 0.11
CA GLU A 92 5.80 -4.16 -0.11
C GLU A 92 5.80 -3.69 -1.56
N ALA A 93 6.82 -3.99 -2.36
CA ALA A 93 6.77 -3.73 -3.80
C ALA A 93 5.87 -4.77 -4.49
N VAL A 94 4.59 -4.44 -4.64
CA VAL A 94 3.57 -5.33 -5.18
C VAL A 94 3.47 -5.28 -6.70
N TYR A 95 4.11 -4.30 -7.35
CA TYR A 95 4.20 -4.23 -8.80
C TYR A 95 5.48 -3.56 -9.30
N GLY A 96 6.09 -4.14 -10.33
CA GLY A 96 7.37 -3.73 -10.92
C GLY A 96 8.28 -4.93 -11.15
N ARG A 97 9.52 -4.68 -11.59
CA ARG A 97 10.55 -5.71 -11.75
C ARG A 97 11.80 -5.33 -10.98
N TRP A 98 12.21 -6.18 -10.05
CA TRP A 98 13.47 -6.02 -9.36
C TRP A 98 14.64 -6.19 -10.34
N LEU A 99 15.61 -5.27 -10.25
CA LEU A 99 16.87 -5.36 -10.97
C LEU A 99 18.02 -5.61 -9.99
N GLU A 100 19.08 -6.23 -10.49
CA GLU A 100 20.33 -6.34 -9.76
C GLU A 100 20.87 -4.95 -9.36
N PRO A 101 21.49 -4.83 -8.18
CA PRO A 101 22.23 -3.64 -7.78
C PRO A 101 23.21 -3.17 -8.85
N ASN A 102 23.47 -1.87 -8.89
CA ASN A 102 24.58 -1.30 -9.65
C ASN A 102 25.44 -0.39 -8.76
N GLU A 103 26.49 0.19 -9.33
CA GLU A 103 27.45 1.04 -8.60
C GLU A 103 26.77 2.20 -7.84
N LYS A 104 25.73 2.80 -8.43
CA LYS A 104 25.02 3.96 -7.86
C LYS A 104 23.87 3.57 -6.94
N ASN A 105 23.23 2.42 -7.17
CA ASN A 105 21.95 2.06 -6.57
C ASN A 105 21.91 0.59 -6.13
N ARG A 106 21.86 0.38 -4.81
CA ARG A 106 21.71 -0.95 -4.20
C ARG A 106 20.30 -1.54 -4.32
N VAL A 107 19.29 -0.69 -4.48
CA VAL A 107 17.89 -1.12 -4.65
C VAL A 107 17.33 -0.48 -5.90
N ARG A 108 16.72 -1.31 -6.76
CA ARG A 108 16.27 -0.92 -8.08
C ARG A 108 14.97 -1.65 -8.42
N LEU A 109 13.85 -0.98 -8.24
CA LEU A 109 12.56 -1.44 -8.74
C LEU A 109 12.24 -0.74 -10.05
N ARG A 110 12.27 -1.48 -11.16
CA ARG A 110 11.92 -0.96 -12.48
C ARG A 110 10.42 -1.01 -12.71
N ALA A 111 9.90 0.03 -13.33
CA ALA A 111 8.53 0.09 -13.77
C ALA A 111 8.24 -1.01 -14.82
N SER A 112 7.12 -1.71 -14.63
CA SER A 112 6.63 -2.76 -15.55
C SER A 112 5.43 -2.26 -16.35
N PRO A 113 5.21 -2.76 -17.58
CA PRO A 113 4.10 -2.34 -18.42
C PRO A 113 2.75 -2.85 -17.88
N LEU A 114 1.80 -1.93 -17.70
CA LEU A 114 0.44 -2.18 -17.23
C LEU A 114 -0.57 -1.62 -18.24
N LEU A 115 -1.52 -2.45 -18.67
CA LEU A 115 -2.64 -2.03 -19.52
C LEU A 115 -3.71 -1.35 -18.68
N ILE A 116 -4.11 -0.13 -19.07
CA ILE A 116 -5.14 0.67 -18.38
C ILE A 116 -6.39 0.90 -19.23
N GLY A 117 -6.69 -0.04 -20.12
CA GLY A 117 -7.85 0.02 -21.01
C GLY A 117 -7.48 -0.39 -22.43
N LYS A 118 -8.36 -0.08 -23.39
CA LYS A 118 -8.10 -0.37 -24.81
C LYS A 118 -7.01 0.56 -25.34
N LYS A 119 -5.90 -0.02 -25.81
CA LYS A 119 -4.77 0.68 -26.45
C LYS A 119 -4.04 1.71 -25.56
N ALA A 120 -4.08 1.54 -24.24
CA ALA A 120 -3.35 2.41 -23.32
C ALA A 120 -2.47 1.56 -22.39
N THR A 121 -1.16 1.76 -22.51
CA THR A 121 -0.15 1.13 -21.65
C THR A 121 0.56 2.21 -20.86
N ILE A 122 0.75 1.97 -19.57
CA ILE A 122 1.61 2.77 -18.70
C ILE A 122 2.72 1.88 -18.15
N HIS A 123 3.76 2.49 -17.62
CA HIS A 123 4.87 1.80 -16.97
C HIS A 123 4.84 2.17 -15.50
N ALA A 124 4.51 1.21 -14.64
CA ALA A 124 4.19 1.47 -13.24
C ALA A 124 5.12 0.72 -12.27
N THR A 125 5.40 1.35 -11.14
CA THR A 125 5.79 0.68 -9.89
C THR A 125 4.71 0.91 -8.84
N ASN A 126 4.54 -0.04 -7.92
CA ASN A 126 3.60 0.11 -6.82
C ASN A 126 4.16 -0.51 -5.53
N PHE A 127 3.94 0.22 -4.44
CA PHE A 127 4.35 -0.12 -3.09
C PHE A 127 3.10 -0.13 -2.20
N SER A 128 2.85 -1.26 -1.55
CA SER A 128 1.86 -1.36 -0.49
C SER A 128 2.46 -0.81 0.81
N VAL A 129 1.83 0.21 1.37
CA VAL A 129 2.25 0.85 2.62
C VAL A 129 1.93 -0.03 3.83
N ARG A 130 1.00 -0.97 3.67
CA ARG A 130 0.59 -1.87 4.74
C ARG A 130 1.29 -3.23 4.62
N ARG A 131 2.16 -3.53 5.58
CA ARG A 131 2.53 -4.92 5.89
C ARG A 131 1.42 -5.56 6.72
N SER A 132 1.31 -6.88 6.58
CA SER A 132 0.56 -7.76 7.48
C SER A 132 0.81 -7.38 8.95
N GLY A 133 -0.21 -6.83 9.61
CA GLY A 133 -0.15 -6.45 11.03
C GLY A 133 0.66 -5.18 11.37
N SER A 134 1.09 -4.41 10.37
CA SER A 134 1.74 -3.10 10.61
C SER A 134 0.73 -2.00 10.98
N PRO A 135 1.17 -0.97 11.74
CA PRO A 135 0.37 0.22 12.02
C PRO A 135 -0.24 0.85 10.76
N PRO A 136 -1.53 1.23 10.77
CA PRO A 136 -2.10 2.02 9.69
C PRO A 136 -1.40 3.39 9.62
N VAL A 137 -1.19 3.89 8.41
CA VAL A 137 -0.47 5.16 8.18
C VAL A 137 -1.47 6.25 7.86
N ILE A 138 -1.64 7.21 8.76
CA ILE A 138 -2.58 8.32 8.60
C ILE A 138 -1.88 9.49 7.93
N ILE A 139 -2.57 10.05 6.94
CA ILE A 139 -2.12 11.24 6.24
C ILE A 139 -2.49 12.46 7.09
N GLU A 140 -1.48 13.16 7.58
CA GLU A 140 -1.66 14.39 8.34
C GLU A 140 -1.48 15.61 7.44
N LYS A 141 -1.93 16.77 7.95
CA LYS A 141 -1.61 18.04 7.31
C LYS A 141 -0.10 18.22 7.29
N ASP A 142 0.43 18.72 6.18
CA ASP A 142 1.86 18.99 5.96
C ASP A 142 2.76 17.73 5.97
N SER A 143 2.17 16.53 5.87
CA SER A 143 2.90 15.30 5.53
C SER A 143 3.58 15.43 4.17
N ARG A 144 4.69 14.70 4.00
CA ARG A 144 5.50 14.73 2.79
C ARG A 144 5.82 13.36 2.26
N PHE A 145 5.94 13.29 0.95
CA PHE A 145 6.42 12.14 0.22
C PHE A 145 7.86 12.40 -0.23
N SER A 146 8.76 11.45 0.01
CA SER A 146 10.16 11.49 -0.44
C SER A 146 10.43 10.28 -1.31
N ILE A 147 10.83 10.53 -2.56
CA ILE A 147 11.16 9.48 -3.52
C ILE A 147 12.55 9.69 -4.09
N ARG A 148 13.32 8.60 -4.17
CA ARG A 148 14.57 8.55 -4.92
C ARG A 148 14.35 7.70 -6.16
N LEU A 149 14.53 8.28 -7.34
CA LEU A 149 14.24 7.63 -8.63
C LEU A 149 15.28 8.00 -9.69
N THR A 150 15.33 7.20 -10.76
CA THR A 150 16.06 7.49 -11.99
C THR A 150 15.09 7.39 -13.16
N SER A 151 15.17 8.31 -14.12
CA SER A 151 14.40 8.24 -15.37
C SER A 151 15.27 8.58 -16.56
N LYS A 152 15.06 7.86 -17.67
CA LYS A 152 15.71 8.10 -18.97
C LYS A 152 14.88 8.97 -19.93
N THR A 153 13.83 9.63 -19.44
CA THR A 153 13.07 10.61 -20.22
C THR A 153 13.01 11.96 -19.52
N SER A 154 12.75 13.00 -20.29
CA SER A 154 12.29 14.32 -19.82
C SER A 154 10.75 14.45 -19.90
N ASP A 155 10.05 13.40 -20.31
CA ASP A 155 8.59 13.37 -20.24
C ASP A 155 8.10 13.34 -18.78
N PRO A 156 6.92 13.91 -18.50
CA PRO A 156 6.40 13.90 -17.15
C PRO A 156 6.07 12.50 -16.64
N ILE A 157 6.30 12.30 -15.35
CA ILE A 157 5.83 11.12 -14.61
C ILE A 157 4.75 11.52 -13.61
N TYR A 158 4.02 10.53 -13.12
CA TYR A 158 2.95 10.71 -12.16
C TYR A 158 3.29 9.92 -10.90
N VAL A 159 3.30 10.61 -9.78
CA VAL A 159 3.35 10.00 -8.46
C VAL A 159 1.93 9.96 -7.94
N GLY A 160 1.54 8.89 -7.26
CA GLY A 160 0.21 8.81 -6.70
C GLY A 160 0.13 7.96 -5.45
N ILE A 161 -0.97 8.18 -4.74
CA ILE A 161 -1.29 7.49 -3.51
C ILE A 161 -2.70 6.92 -3.60
N THR A 162 -2.91 5.77 -2.98
CA THR A 162 -4.22 5.18 -2.76
C THR A 162 -4.58 5.33 -1.28
N THR A 163 -5.82 5.69 -1.01
CA THR A 163 -6.31 5.98 0.34
C THR A 163 -7.57 5.19 0.66
N LYS A 164 -7.75 4.90 1.94
CA LYS A 164 -9.00 4.36 2.50
C LYS A 164 -9.46 5.17 3.71
N LYS A 165 -10.74 5.06 4.04
CA LYS A 165 -11.27 5.64 5.29
C LYS A 165 -10.68 4.87 6.47
N GLN A 166 -10.43 5.55 7.59
CA GLN A 166 -10.02 4.87 8.83
C GLN A 166 -11.06 3.82 9.20
N LYS A 167 -10.60 2.59 9.48
CA LYS A 167 -11.48 1.44 9.77
C LYS A 167 -12.57 1.25 8.70
N GLY A 168 -12.25 1.60 7.46
CA GLY A 168 -13.20 1.73 6.36
C GLY A 168 -12.64 1.21 5.05
N GLY A 169 -13.48 1.24 4.02
CA GLY A 169 -13.08 0.83 2.68
C GLY A 169 -12.33 1.92 1.92
N PHE A 170 -11.95 1.57 0.68
CA PHE A 170 -11.36 2.46 -0.32
C PHE A 170 -12.05 3.84 -0.33
N PHE A 171 -11.23 4.89 -0.31
CA PHE A 171 -11.71 6.27 -0.35
C PHE A 171 -11.39 6.92 -1.68
N GLY A 172 -10.17 6.76 -2.19
CA GLY A 172 -9.78 7.41 -3.43
C GLY A 172 -8.31 7.31 -3.77
N LYS A 173 -7.99 7.70 -5.01
CA LYS A 173 -6.63 7.84 -5.50
C LYS A 173 -6.32 9.30 -5.75
N TYR A 174 -5.14 9.72 -5.35
CA TYR A 174 -4.63 11.08 -5.56
C TYR A 174 -3.32 11.01 -6.32
N THR A 175 -3.02 12.03 -7.12
CA THR A 175 -1.83 12.07 -7.95
C THR A 175 -1.22 13.46 -7.99
N GLU A 176 0.10 13.49 -8.12
CA GLU A 176 0.85 14.67 -8.50
C GLU A 176 1.65 14.41 -9.78
N LYS A 177 1.65 15.39 -10.68
CA LYS A 177 2.37 15.32 -11.96
C LYS A 177 3.74 15.97 -11.81
N LEU A 178 4.79 15.18 -11.93
CA LEU A 178 6.16 15.67 -11.94
C LEU A 178 6.59 15.94 -13.38
N GLU A 179 6.77 17.22 -13.71
CA GLU A 179 7.34 17.65 -14.99
C GLU A 179 8.81 17.25 -15.10
N GLY A 180 9.30 17.02 -16.32
CA GLY A 180 10.65 16.49 -16.56
C GLY A 180 11.80 17.31 -15.98
N ASN A 181 11.64 18.63 -15.87
CA ASN A 181 12.63 19.51 -15.24
C ASN A 181 12.82 19.21 -13.74
N LEU A 182 11.82 18.63 -13.07
CA LEU A 182 11.90 18.20 -11.67
C LEU A 182 12.58 16.83 -11.50
N LEU A 183 12.75 16.07 -12.59
CA LEU A 183 13.37 14.75 -12.59
C LEU A 183 14.90 14.81 -12.65
N GLY A 184 15.47 16.01 -12.82
CA GLY A 184 16.91 16.22 -12.94
C GLY A 184 17.43 15.82 -14.32
N GLN A 185 18.72 15.46 -14.39
CA GLN A 185 19.35 15.05 -15.63
C GLN A 185 18.95 13.61 -15.97
N THR A 186 18.63 13.37 -17.25
CA THR A 186 18.27 12.05 -17.77
C THR A 186 19.31 10.99 -17.40
N GLY A 187 18.86 9.91 -16.75
CA GLY A 187 19.70 8.79 -16.32
C GLY A 187 20.43 8.99 -15.00
N GLU A 188 20.35 10.18 -14.40
CA GLU A 188 20.84 10.42 -13.04
C GLU A 188 19.77 10.14 -11.99
N THR A 189 20.22 9.75 -10.80
CA THR A 189 19.33 9.50 -9.68
C THR A 189 19.01 10.81 -8.98
N GLN A 190 17.72 11.11 -8.86
CA GLN A 190 17.21 12.31 -8.21
C GLN A 190 16.40 11.96 -6.96
N LYS A 191 16.52 12.80 -5.92
CA LYS A 191 15.61 12.79 -4.78
C LYS A 191 14.58 13.91 -4.94
N ILE A 192 13.31 13.57 -4.81
CA ILE A 192 12.18 14.50 -4.96
C ILE A 192 11.35 14.44 -3.68
N ASN A 193 11.05 15.61 -3.12
CA ASN A 193 10.12 15.74 -2.00
C ASN A 193 8.85 16.41 -2.52
N ILE A 194 7.69 15.86 -2.19
CA ILE A 194 6.38 16.33 -2.63
C ILE A 194 5.52 16.52 -1.38
N SER A 195 4.93 17.70 -1.23
CA SER A 195 3.94 17.95 -0.18
C SER A 195 2.65 17.20 -0.48
N ILE A 196 2.00 16.66 0.55
CA ILE A 196 0.69 16.05 0.39
C ILE A 196 -0.36 17.02 -0.18
N SER A 197 -0.18 18.32 0.02
CA SER A 197 -1.06 19.37 -0.51
C SER A 197 -0.99 19.52 -2.04
N GLU A 198 0.04 18.98 -2.68
CA GLU A 198 0.20 19.01 -4.14
C GLU A 198 -0.64 17.91 -4.82
N PHE A 199 -0.98 16.85 -4.09
CA PHE A 199 -1.73 15.73 -4.65
C PHE A 199 -3.20 16.10 -4.90
N ALA A 200 -3.63 15.98 -6.15
CA ALA A 200 -5.01 16.18 -6.57
C ALA A 200 -5.76 14.84 -6.70
N PRO A 201 -7.07 14.76 -6.37
CA PRO A 201 -7.83 13.55 -6.54
C PRO A 201 -8.01 13.21 -8.02
N LEU A 202 -7.88 11.91 -8.37
CA LEU A 202 -8.16 11.44 -9.73
C LEU A 202 -9.66 11.51 -10.06
N ASP A 203 -10.51 11.25 -9.07
CA ASP A 203 -11.95 11.45 -9.15
C ASP A 203 -12.31 12.81 -8.55
N LYS A 204 -12.81 13.72 -9.39
CA LYS A 204 -13.13 15.11 -9.02
C LYS A 204 -14.30 15.22 -8.03
N SER A 205 -15.06 14.15 -7.80
CA SER A 205 -16.12 14.12 -6.79
C SER A 205 -15.60 13.94 -5.36
N LEU A 206 -14.33 13.53 -5.20
CA LEU A 206 -13.69 13.34 -3.91
C LEU A 206 -13.27 14.68 -3.26
N SER A 207 -13.00 14.62 -1.96
CA SER A 207 -12.32 15.70 -1.25
C SER A 207 -11.05 16.11 -2.01
N PRO A 208 -10.77 17.41 -2.17
CA PRO A 208 -9.51 17.87 -2.76
C PRO A 208 -8.27 17.43 -1.98
N SER A 209 -8.42 17.13 -0.69
CA SER A 209 -7.32 16.74 0.19
C SER A 209 -7.47 15.31 0.72
N PRO A 210 -6.39 14.51 0.72
CA PRO A 210 -6.36 13.18 1.33
C PRO A 210 -6.14 13.18 2.85
N VAL A 211 -6.02 14.36 3.48
CA VAL A 211 -5.75 14.47 4.94
C VAL A 211 -6.84 13.77 5.76
N GLY A 212 -6.41 13.05 6.80
CA GLY A 212 -7.25 12.24 7.69
C GLY A 212 -7.52 10.83 7.19
N MET A 213 -7.17 10.51 5.94
CA MET A 213 -7.32 9.16 5.37
C MET A 213 -6.12 8.29 5.69
N GLU A 214 -6.32 6.97 5.62
CA GLU A 214 -5.25 5.98 5.71
C GLU A 214 -4.60 5.78 4.33
N LEU A 215 -3.26 5.87 4.28
CA LEU A 215 -2.44 5.59 3.11
C LEU A 215 -2.27 4.08 2.93
N THR A 216 -2.72 3.54 1.80
CA THR A 216 -2.64 2.10 1.52
C THR A 216 -1.55 1.76 0.52
N ASP A 217 -1.39 2.59 -0.51
CA ASP A 217 -0.46 2.33 -1.59
C ASP A 217 0.18 3.60 -2.10
N ILE A 218 1.39 3.46 -2.61
CA ILE A 218 2.14 4.49 -3.31
C ILE A 218 2.51 3.93 -4.68
N TRP A 219 2.29 4.69 -5.74
CA TRP A 219 2.59 4.26 -7.10
C TRP A 219 3.29 5.37 -7.88
N VAL A 220 4.14 4.96 -8.82
CA VAL A 220 4.86 5.87 -9.70
C VAL A 220 4.74 5.37 -11.12
N VAL A 221 4.34 6.25 -12.02
CA VAL A 221 3.91 5.89 -13.36
C VAL A 221 4.54 6.79 -14.40
N SER A 222 5.07 6.18 -15.45
CA SER A 222 5.37 6.85 -16.72
C SER A 222 4.38 6.40 -17.79
N ARG A 223 3.99 7.31 -18.69
CA ARG A 223 3.25 6.94 -19.91
C ARG A 223 4.16 6.43 -21.02
N MET A 224 5.46 6.67 -20.89
CA MET A 224 6.46 6.45 -21.93
C MET A 224 7.34 5.27 -21.55
N GLU A 225 7.46 4.28 -22.44
CA GLU A 225 8.27 3.08 -22.23
C GLU A 225 9.77 3.39 -22.11
N ASN A 226 10.25 4.31 -22.94
CA ASN A 226 11.62 4.79 -22.95
C ASN A 226 12.02 5.55 -21.66
N ALA A 227 11.07 5.84 -20.76
CA ALA A 227 11.38 6.44 -19.46
C ALA A 227 12.26 5.55 -18.61
N GLU A 228 12.24 4.23 -18.83
CA GLU A 228 13.02 3.25 -18.08
C GLU A 228 13.00 3.51 -16.56
N LEU A 229 11.83 3.89 -16.03
CA LEU A 229 11.69 4.43 -14.68
C LEU A 229 12.14 3.41 -13.64
N GLU A 230 13.08 3.82 -12.78
CA GLU A 230 13.56 3.03 -11.65
C GLU A 230 13.32 3.78 -10.35
N VAL A 231 12.71 3.11 -9.36
CA VAL A 231 12.51 3.64 -8.01
C VAL A 231 13.49 2.95 -7.06
N HIS A 232 14.18 3.76 -6.26
CA HIS A 232 15.30 3.34 -5.41
C HIS A 232 15.10 3.59 -3.92
N ARG A 233 14.13 4.45 -3.55
CA ARG A 233 13.68 4.67 -2.17
C ARG A 233 12.33 5.36 -2.18
N VAL A 234 11.46 4.99 -1.25
CA VAL A 234 10.15 5.62 -1.04
C VAL A 234 9.90 5.77 0.45
N GLU A 235 9.52 6.99 0.84
CA GLU A 235 9.25 7.37 2.23
C GLU A 235 8.03 8.27 2.30
N PHE A 236 7.20 8.03 3.32
CA PHE A 236 6.15 8.91 3.77
C PHE A 236 6.55 9.48 5.13
N MET A 237 6.61 10.80 5.23
CA MET A 237 7.18 11.50 6.36
C MET A 237 6.11 12.38 7.01
N PRO A 238 6.17 12.57 8.34
CA PRO A 238 5.29 13.49 9.03
C PRO A 238 5.68 14.93 8.69
N ARG A 239 4.92 15.90 9.20
CA ARG A 239 5.32 17.32 9.15
C ARG A 239 6.73 17.50 9.73
N GLU A 240 7.52 18.44 9.20
CA GLU A 240 8.74 18.82 9.92
C GLU A 240 8.30 19.59 11.15
N VAL A 241 8.71 19.12 12.32
CA VAL A 241 8.74 19.96 13.49
C VAL A 241 9.98 20.83 13.32
N GLN A 242 9.80 22.11 13.02
CA GLN A 242 10.91 23.06 13.12
C GLN A 242 11.41 23.04 14.58
N PRO A 243 12.72 22.90 14.82
CA PRO A 243 13.30 22.91 16.15
C PRO A 243 13.09 24.23 16.88
#